data_AF-A0A158PLE5-F1
#
_entry.id   AF-A0A158PLE5-F1
#
_cell.length_a   1.000
_cell.length_b   1.000
_cell.length_c   1.000
_cell.angle_alpha   90.00
_cell.angle_beta   90.00
_cell.angle_gamma   90.00
#
_symmetry.space_group_name_H-M   'P 1'
#
loop_
_entity.id
_entity.type
_entity.pdbx_description
1 polymer ?
#
loop_
_entity_poly.entity_id
_entity_poly.type
_entity_poly.pdbx_seq_one_letter_code
_entity_poly.pdbx_strand_id
1 'polypeptide(L)'
;MKARDETLKHYLNSSVFKLDLISMIPTDFIYIYSGPTPIWRLNKLAKIHSFWQLFDLLDNSFSSPSVIRVTRTLSYMVYIIHCNSCVYYLLSAWQAFGNAYIRCFYFTAAVATSTGNNPAPTNVIEYVYMTCSWMMGVFVFALLLGQIRDIVSNANRTREEYRRQMDMALSECKRLGLSKELTNRVRDWFIYTWEQQKTLDEKKLIDKLPLKLQTDLALSVHYNTLSKVQLFQGDVGKEMYIVNQGVLQVVGGDNNEKVFAELVQGSVFGEISLLAIGGNNRRTASIRAKGYATLFVLAKEDLNDVIKYYPQAQVLLKRKAAQMLKNDKNTKTVAKESRDLQETCRISGLGTPRMLRVVAERKRHLPSYPWSTINDEELSDDSAFEGCSEEEDADEDIEINAETSMRRTEFDDENDNEHKSSG
;
A
#
# COMPACT_ATOMS: atom_id res chain seq x y z
N MET A 1 -24.88 -14.54 28.03
CA MET A 1 -24.81 -13.99 29.41
C MET A 1 -23.39 -13.70 29.85
N LYS A 2 -22.48 -14.69 29.86
CA LYS A 2 -21.08 -14.52 30.34
C LYS A 2 -20.32 -13.32 29.73
N ALA A 3 -20.43 -13.12 28.42
CA ALA A 3 -19.80 -11.98 27.74
C ALA A 3 -20.35 -10.61 28.18
N ARG A 4 -21.65 -10.51 28.51
CA ARG A 4 -22.28 -9.25 28.93
C ARG A 4 -21.78 -8.82 30.32
N ASP A 5 -21.68 -9.78 31.23
CA ASP A 5 -21.27 -9.51 32.61
C ASP A 5 -19.77 -9.11 32.67
N GLU A 6 -18.95 -9.68 31.78
CA GLU A 6 -17.56 -9.27 31.57
C GLU A 6 -17.45 -7.85 31.00
N THR A 7 -18.26 -7.49 29.99
CA THR A 7 -18.29 -6.12 29.44
C THR A 7 -18.74 -5.10 30.49
N LEU A 8 -19.75 -5.44 31.31
CA LEU A 8 -20.23 -4.59 32.40
C LEU A 8 -19.13 -4.33 33.42
N LYS A 9 -18.45 -5.38 33.88
CA LYS A 9 -17.35 -5.26 34.85
C LYS A 9 -16.20 -4.41 34.30
N HIS A 10 -15.87 -4.59 33.02
CA HIS A 10 -14.86 -3.78 32.35
C HIS A 10 -15.26 -2.30 32.26
N TYR A 11 -16.51 -2.00 31.89
CA TYR A 11 -17.02 -0.63 31.82
C TYR A 11 -17.03 0.05 33.19
N LEU A 12 -17.53 -0.62 34.23
CA LEU A 12 -17.60 -0.07 35.59
C LEU A 12 -16.22 0.21 36.21
N ASN A 13 -15.19 -0.55 35.82
CA ASN A 13 -13.81 -0.31 36.26
C ASN A 13 -13.07 0.73 35.40
N SER A 14 -13.63 1.11 34.26
CA SER A 14 -13.03 2.08 33.35
C SER A 14 -13.20 3.51 33.87
N SER A 15 -12.20 4.35 33.65
CA SER A 15 -12.27 5.79 33.91
C SER A 15 -13.37 6.49 33.09
N VAL A 16 -13.82 5.87 31.98
CA VAL A 16 -14.91 6.37 31.14
C VAL A 16 -16.23 6.42 31.93
N PHE A 17 -16.51 5.40 32.75
CA PHE A 17 -17.72 5.38 33.58
C PHE A 17 -17.76 6.55 34.57
N LYS A 18 -16.61 6.92 35.15
CA LYS A 18 -16.52 8.08 36.07
C LYS A 18 -16.85 9.39 35.36
N LEU A 19 -16.35 9.57 34.14
CA LEU A 19 -16.64 10.76 33.32
C LEU A 19 -18.10 10.81 32.87
N ASP A 20 -18.66 9.67 32.47
CA ASP A 20 -20.08 9.56 32.10
C ASP A 20 -20.98 9.90 33.28
N LEU A 21 -20.65 9.41 34.48
CA LEU A 21 -21.37 9.71 35.71
C LEU A 21 -21.37 11.22 36.01
N ILE A 22 -20.21 11.88 35.92
CA ILE A 22 -20.08 13.34 36.13
C ILE A 22 -20.93 14.12 35.12
N SER A 23 -20.94 13.69 33.86
CA SER A 23 -21.72 14.35 32.80
C SER A 23 -23.23 14.23 32.97
N MET A 24 -23.70 13.19 33.68
CA MET A 24 -25.12 12.93 33.93
C MET A 24 -25.68 13.58 35.19
N ILE A 25 -24.83 14.18 36.04
CA ILE A 25 -25.29 14.90 37.24
C ILE A 25 -26.21 16.05 36.81
N PRO A 26 -27.47 16.10 37.28
CA PRO A 26 -28.43 17.14 36.92
C PRO A 26 -28.14 18.42 37.71
N THR A 27 -27.00 19.06 37.43
CA THR A 27 -26.59 20.35 38.00
C THR A 27 -27.57 21.49 37.69
N ASP A 28 -28.46 21.27 36.72
CA ASP A 28 -29.59 22.15 36.38
C ASP A 28 -30.53 22.42 37.58
N PHE A 29 -30.64 21.53 38.57
CA PHE A 29 -31.47 21.78 39.76
C PHE A 29 -30.95 22.94 40.63
N ILE A 30 -29.66 23.28 40.52
CA ILE A 30 -29.06 24.41 41.24
C ILE A 30 -29.65 25.75 40.77
N TYR A 31 -30.24 25.80 39.57
CA TYR A 31 -30.90 26.99 39.03
C TYR A 31 -32.09 27.47 39.88
N ILE A 32 -32.68 26.58 40.67
CA ILE A 32 -33.79 26.93 41.58
C ILE A 32 -33.30 27.90 42.68
N TYR A 33 -32.03 27.82 43.06
CA TYR A 33 -31.46 28.67 44.13
C TYR A 33 -30.62 29.83 43.58
N SER A 34 -29.80 29.61 42.54
CA SER A 34 -28.85 30.62 42.03
C SER A 34 -29.39 31.48 40.87
N GLY A 35 -30.59 31.18 40.37
CA GLY A 35 -31.04 31.68 39.07
C GLY A 35 -30.35 30.95 37.89
N PRO A 36 -30.75 31.25 36.63
CA PRO A 36 -30.26 30.55 35.45
C PRO A 36 -28.84 31.01 35.08
N THR A 37 -27.83 30.50 35.77
CA THR A 37 -26.41 30.76 35.49
C THR A 37 -25.80 29.59 34.69
N PRO A 38 -25.37 29.80 33.41
CA PRO A 38 -24.89 28.72 32.54
C PRO A 38 -23.66 27.93 33.04
N ILE A 39 -22.92 28.48 34.00
CA ILE A 39 -21.67 27.92 34.56
C ILE A 39 -21.91 26.51 35.15
N TRP A 40 -23.08 26.26 35.75
CA TRP A 40 -23.38 24.95 36.35
C TRP A 40 -23.49 23.81 35.34
N ARG A 41 -23.64 24.11 34.03
CA ARG A 41 -23.70 23.10 32.95
C ARG A 41 -22.33 22.66 32.44
N LEU A 42 -21.23 23.22 32.96
CA LEU A 42 -19.87 22.83 32.55
C LEU A 42 -19.57 21.35 32.81
N ASN A 43 -20.28 20.70 33.74
CA ASN A 43 -20.18 19.26 33.96
C ASN A 43 -20.46 18.43 32.70
N LYS A 44 -21.25 18.93 31.76
CA LYS A 44 -21.53 18.25 30.48
C LYS A 44 -20.30 18.14 29.58
N LEU A 45 -19.27 18.98 29.77
CA LEU A 45 -17.99 18.88 29.06
C LEU A 45 -17.21 17.60 29.40
N ALA A 46 -17.51 16.94 30.53
CA ALA A 46 -16.92 15.64 30.87
C ALA A 46 -17.17 14.56 29.80
N LYS A 47 -18.17 14.76 28.93
CA LYS A 47 -18.47 13.89 27.78
C LYS A 47 -17.52 14.07 26.58
N ILE A 48 -16.44 14.83 26.72
CA ILE A 48 -15.39 14.99 25.68
C ILE A 48 -14.81 13.65 25.23
N HIS A 49 -14.86 12.61 26.06
CA HIS A 49 -14.39 11.27 25.68
C HIS A 49 -15.13 10.69 24.47
N SER A 50 -16.44 10.96 24.32
CA SER A 50 -17.21 10.51 23.15
C SER A 50 -16.69 11.13 21.85
N PHE A 51 -16.14 12.35 21.92
CA PHE A 51 -15.50 12.98 20.77
C PHE A 51 -14.21 12.25 20.37
N TRP A 52 -13.38 11.85 21.33
CA TRP A 52 -12.19 11.03 21.03
C TRP A 52 -12.56 9.68 20.43
N GLN A 53 -13.56 8.99 20.99
CA GLN A 53 -14.06 7.73 20.44
C GLN A 53 -14.53 7.88 18.99
N LEU A 54 -15.24 8.97 18.65
CA LEU A 54 -15.65 9.23 17.27
C LEU A 54 -14.44 9.33 16.35
N PHE A 55 -13.41 10.10 16.73
CA PHE A 55 -12.21 10.24 15.90
C PHE A 55 -11.39 8.96 15.81
N ASP A 56 -11.35 8.13 16.86
CA ASP A 56 -10.69 6.82 16.82
C ASP A 56 -11.44 5.86 15.86
N LEU A 57 -12.77 5.92 15.82
CA LEU A 57 -13.56 5.15 14.86
C LEU A 57 -13.35 5.66 13.42
N LEU A 58 -13.26 6.97 13.24
CA LEU A 58 -12.96 7.58 11.94
C LEU A 58 -11.56 7.19 11.45
N ASP A 59 -10.54 7.19 12.32
CA ASP A 59 -9.16 6.82 11.95
C ASP A 59 -9.08 5.36 11.47
N ASN A 60 -9.89 4.46 12.06
CA ASN A 60 -9.96 3.07 11.66
C ASN A 60 -10.81 2.82 10.40
N SER A 61 -11.73 3.74 10.06
CA SER A 61 -12.65 3.58 8.93
C SER A 61 -12.13 4.19 7.64
N PHE A 62 -11.26 5.20 7.71
CA PHE A 62 -10.80 5.94 6.53
C PHE A 62 -9.46 5.39 6.01
N SER A 63 -9.31 5.39 4.68
CA SER A 63 -8.10 4.90 4.00
C SER A 63 -6.86 5.78 4.26
N SER A 64 -7.06 7.05 4.63
CA SER A 64 -5.98 8.00 4.91
C SER A 64 -6.01 8.49 6.35
N PRO A 65 -5.22 7.89 7.26
CA PRO A 65 -5.10 8.31 8.66
C PRO A 65 -4.60 9.77 8.82
N SER A 66 -3.85 10.27 7.84
CA SER A 66 -3.31 11.62 7.83
C SER A 66 -4.40 12.70 7.83
N VAL A 67 -5.46 12.49 7.04
CA VAL A 67 -6.57 13.45 6.93
C VAL A 67 -7.33 13.53 8.25
N ILE A 68 -7.61 12.39 8.87
CA ILE A 68 -8.33 12.32 10.16
C ILE A 68 -7.56 13.04 11.26
N ARG A 69 -6.23 12.90 11.30
CA ARG A 69 -5.38 13.63 12.26
C ARG A 69 -5.52 15.14 12.11
N VAL A 70 -5.51 15.68 10.89
CA VAL A 70 -5.69 17.12 10.63
C VAL A 70 -7.09 17.58 11.00
N THR A 71 -8.13 16.82 10.64
CA THR A 71 -9.51 17.16 11.01
C THR A 71 -9.69 17.20 12.53
N ARG A 72 -9.04 16.29 13.26
CA ARG A 72 -9.06 16.27 14.74
C ARG A 72 -8.38 17.50 15.34
N THR A 73 -7.23 17.92 14.82
CA THR A 73 -6.54 19.11 15.35
C THR A 73 -7.20 20.41 14.93
N LEU A 74 -7.75 20.47 13.71
CA LEU A 74 -8.54 21.60 13.24
C LEU A 74 -9.80 21.81 14.10
N SER A 75 -10.48 20.73 14.49
CA SER A 75 -11.65 20.82 15.38
C SER A 75 -11.28 21.30 16.79
N TYR A 76 -10.11 20.93 17.33
CA TYR A 76 -9.59 21.52 18.56
C TYR A 76 -9.31 23.02 18.41
N MET A 77 -8.71 23.44 17.29
CA MET A 77 -8.45 24.86 17.02
C MET A 77 -9.76 25.67 16.98
N VAL A 78 -10.75 25.21 16.22
CA VAL A 78 -12.05 25.88 16.13
C VAL A 78 -12.74 25.95 17.50
N TYR A 79 -12.65 24.89 18.31
CA TYR A 79 -13.20 24.87 19.66
C TYR A 79 -12.51 25.88 20.60
N ILE A 80 -11.19 25.98 20.55
CA ILE A 80 -10.43 26.96 21.34
C ILE A 80 -10.78 28.39 20.90
N ILE A 81 -10.86 28.65 19.59
CA ILE A 81 -11.29 29.95 19.05
C ILE A 81 -12.70 30.29 19.55
N HIS A 82 -13.63 29.33 19.53
CA HIS A 82 -14.98 29.53 20.07
C HIS A 82 -14.96 29.86 21.58
N CYS A 83 -14.17 29.12 22.38
CA CYS A 83 -14.06 29.39 23.82
C CYS A 83 -13.50 30.80 24.08
N ASN A 84 -12.43 31.18 23.37
CA ASN A 84 -11.88 32.54 23.43
C ASN A 84 -12.91 33.57 22.98
N SER A 85 -13.68 33.31 21.92
CA SER A 85 -14.76 34.21 21.47
C SER A 85 -15.79 34.47 22.57
N CYS A 86 -16.19 33.41 23.29
CA CYS A 86 -17.16 33.48 24.38
C CYS A 86 -16.61 34.23 25.61
N VAL A 87 -15.34 34.00 25.97
CA VAL A 87 -14.67 34.75 27.06
C VAL A 87 -14.54 36.23 26.69
N TYR A 88 -14.11 36.52 25.45
CA TYR A 88 -14.01 37.89 24.96
C TYR A 88 -15.38 38.56 24.90
N TYR A 89 -16.43 37.85 24.50
CA TYR A 89 -17.79 38.36 24.55
C TYR A 89 -18.22 38.70 25.99
N LEU A 90 -17.89 37.87 26.99
CA LEU A 90 -18.19 38.17 28.39
C LEU A 90 -17.47 39.45 28.87
N LEU A 91 -16.23 39.67 28.44
CA LEU A 91 -15.46 40.87 28.76
C LEU A 91 -15.96 42.11 27.99
N SER A 92 -16.35 41.94 26.72
CA SER A 92 -16.71 43.03 25.78
C SER A 92 -18.21 43.35 25.74
N ALA A 93 -19.09 42.48 26.28
CA ALA A 93 -20.53 42.70 26.39
C ALA A 93 -20.88 43.96 27.21
N TRP A 94 -19.92 44.50 27.96
CA TRP A 94 -20.02 45.80 28.60
C TRP A 94 -20.05 46.99 27.62
N GLN A 95 -19.68 46.81 26.34
CA GLN A 95 -19.54 47.89 25.34
C GLN A 95 -20.17 47.60 23.96
N ALA A 96 -20.74 46.42 23.71
CA ALA A 96 -21.07 45.99 22.35
C ALA A 96 -22.57 46.20 21.96
N PHE A 97 -22.82 46.98 20.89
CA PHE A 97 -24.08 47.02 20.15
C PHE A 97 -24.00 46.18 18.86
N GLY A 98 -25.08 45.46 18.50
CA GLY A 98 -25.21 44.66 17.26
C GLY A 98 -25.07 43.14 17.43
N ASN A 99 -24.77 42.40 16.35
CA ASN A 99 -24.58 40.94 16.37
C ASN A 99 -23.22 40.57 16.98
N ALA A 100 -23.13 40.75 18.30
CA ALA A 100 -21.89 40.83 19.06
C ALA A 100 -21.02 39.56 19.01
N TYR A 101 -21.64 38.37 18.91
CA TYR A 101 -20.89 37.11 18.85
C TYR A 101 -20.02 36.99 17.58
N ILE A 102 -20.56 37.35 16.41
CA ILE A 102 -19.83 37.21 15.14
C ILE A 102 -18.59 38.13 15.13
N ARG A 103 -18.71 39.34 15.68
CA ARG A 103 -17.58 40.27 15.82
C ARG A 103 -16.51 39.73 16.78
N CYS A 104 -16.91 39.16 17.92
CA CYS A 104 -15.99 38.54 18.87
C CYS A 104 -15.28 37.32 18.28
N PHE A 105 -16.01 36.52 17.49
CA PHE A 105 -15.46 35.36 16.80
C PHE A 105 -14.44 35.76 15.73
N TYR A 106 -14.77 36.75 14.89
CA TYR A 106 -13.83 37.28 13.91
C TYR A 106 -12.55 37.81 14.57
N PHE A 107 -12.69 38.61 15.63
CA PHE A 107 -11.56 39.18 16.36
C PHE A 107 -10.65 38.10 16.95
N THR A 108 -11.20 37.12 17.67
CA THR A 108 -10.39 36.06 18.31
C THR A 108 -9.82 35.07 17.30
N ALA A 109 -10.51 34.82 16.19
CA ALA A 109 -9.95 34.05 15.08
C ALA A 109 -8.74 34.78 14.46
N ALA A 110 -8.86 36.08 14.22
CA ALA A 110 -7.76 36.90 13.70
C ALA A 110 -6.56 36.95 14.67
N VAL A 111 -6.80 37.06 15.98
CA VAL A 111 -5.73 36.92 17.00
C VAL A 111 -5.09 35.54 16.93
N ALA A 112 -5.87 34.47 16.77
CA ALA A 112 -5.37 33.11 16.76
C ALA A 112 -4.55 32.77 15.50
N THR A 113 -4.90 33.35 14.36
CA THR A 113 -4.17 33.19 13.08
C THR A 113 -3.08 34.25 12.87
N SER A 114 -2.85 35.12 13.86
CA SER A 114 -1.94 36.26 13.76
C SER A 114 -2.26 37.21 12.58
N THR A 115 -3.53 37.29 12.17
CA THR A 115 -4.01 38.22 11.13
C THR A 115 -4.31 39.57 11.79
N GLY A 116 -3.49 40.58 11.49
CA GLY A 116 -3.21 41.70 12.41
C GLY A 116 -4.04 42.99 12.29
N ASN A 117 -5.35 42.96 12.05
CA ASN A 117 -6.16 44.20 11.95
C ASN A 117 -7.13 44.39 13.12
N ASN A 118 -6.66 44.12 14.34
CA ASN A 118 -7.48 44.20 15.55
C ASN A 118 -7.36 45.57 16.25
N PRO A 119 -8.46 46.14 16.78
CA PRO A 119 -8.39 47.37 17.55
C PRO A 119 -7.50 47.19 18.80
N ALA A 120 -6.81 48.27 19.18
CA ALA A 120 -5.97 48.25 20.37
C ALA A 120 -6.81 48.04 21.64
N PRO A 121 -6.36 47.18 22.58
CA PRO A 121 -7.01 47.04 23.88
C PRO A 121 -6.97 48.35 24.64
N THR A 122 -8.04 48.63 25.38
CA THR A 122 -8.20 49.86 26.16
C THR A 122 -8.02 49.61 27.65
N ASN A 123 -8.34 48.40 28.11
CA ASN A 123 -8.31 48.01 29.52
C ASN A 123 -7.14 47.08 29.84
N VAL A 124 -6.59 47.16 31.06
CA VAL A 124 -5.50 46.27 31.52
C VAL A 124 -5.90 44.79 31.42
N ILE A 125 -7.15 44.46 31.72
CA ILE A 125 -7.68 43.09 31.59
C ILE A 125 -7.74 42.65 30.12
N GLU A 126 -8.05 43.56 29.19
CA GLU A 126 -8.04 43.27 27.75
C GLU A 126 -6.60 43.03 27.25
N TYR A 127 -5.62 43.82 27.72
CA TYR A 127 -4.21 43.58 27.41
C TYR A 127 -3.76 42.19 27.83
N VAL A 128 -3.99 41.80 29.09
CA VAL A 128 -3.64 40.47 29.61
C VAL A 128 -4.34 39.37 28.81
N TYR A 129 -5.64 39.53 28.56
CA TYR A 129 -6.42 38.57 27.79
C TYR A 129 -5.91 38.41 26.35
N MET A 130 -5.67 39.53 25.64
CA MET A 130 -5.18 39.51 24.26
C MET A 130 -3.80 38.88 24.16
N THR A 131 -2.89 39.19 25.08
CA THR A 131 -1.56 38.56 25.11
C THR A 131 -1.65 37.05 25.34
N CYS A 132 -2.45 36.59 26.31
CA CYS A 132 -2.63 35.15 26.56
C CYS A 132 -3.31 34.44 25.39
N SER A 133 -4.36 35.04 24.80
CA SER A 133 -5.08 34.48 23.65
C SER A 133 -4.19 34.41 22.42
N TRP A 134 -3.33 35.41 22.19
CA TRP A 134 -2.38 35.42 21.09
C TRP A 134 -1.32 34.33 21.25
N MET A 135 -0.72 34.18 22.44
CA MET A 135 0.23 33.10 22.73
C MET A 135 -0.38 31.71 22.52
N MET A 136 -1.60 31.49 23.01
CA MET A 136 -2.33 30.23 22.80
C MET A 136 -2.59 29.98 21.30
N GLY A 137 -3.00 31.01 20.56
CA GLY A 137 -3.29 30.93 19.14
C GLY A 137 -2.06 30.55 18.31
N VAL A 138 -0.95 31.27 18.50
CA VAL A 138 0.34 30.99 17.83
C VAL A 138 0.80 29.56 18.10
N PHE A 139 0.67 29.09 19.35
CA PHE A 139 1.03 27.71 19.71
C PHE A 139 0.19 26.66 18.97
N VAL A 140 -1.14 26.80 18.97
CA VAL A 140 -2.04 25.86 18.28
C VAL A 140 -1.82 25.90 16.77
N PHE A 141 -1.62 27.08 16.19
CA PHE A 141 -1.35 27.23 14.77
C PHE A 141 -0.01 26.61 14.36
N ALA A 142 1.03 26.74 15.19
CA ALA A 142 2.33 26.08 14.95
C ALA A 142 2.20 24.54 14.93
N LEU A 143 1.38 23.96 15.82
CA LEU A 143 1.11 22.52 15.82
C LEU A 143 0.40 22.06 14.52
N LEU A 144 -0.54 22.85 14.00
CA LEU A 144 -1.21 22.55 12.75
C LEU A 144 -0.26 22.59 11.55
N LEU A 145 0.57 23.63 11.46
CA LEU A 145 1.56 23.73 10.38
C LEU A 145 2.58 22.59 10.43
N GLY A 146 3.03 22.17 11.62
CA GLY A 146 3.91 21.01 11.77
C GLY A 146 3.28 19.74 11.21
N GLN A 147 2.02 19.47 11.55
CA GLN A 147 1.31 18.29 11.07
C GLN A 147 1.06 18.29 9.57
N ILE A 148 0.71 19.46 9.00
CA ILE A 148 0.52 19.58 7.54
C ILE A 148 1.84 19.29 6.82
N ARG A 149 2.96 19.82 7.31
CA ARG A 149 4.30 19.53 6.76
C ARG A 149 4.61 18.04 6.80
N ASP A 150 4.36 17.37 7.93
CA ASP A 150 4.61 15.94 8.07
C ASP A 150 3.79 15.11 7.07
N ILE A 151 2.55 15.50 6.82
CA ILE A 151 1.68 14.82 5.85
C ILE A 151 2.17 15.01 4.42
N VAL A 152 2.56 16.23 4.06
CA VAL A 152 3.12 16.53 2.72
C VAL A 152 4.40 15.75 2.50
N SER A 153 5.30 15.72 3.49
CA SER A 153 6.53 14.93 3.43
C SER A 153 6.24 13.43 3.30
N ASN A 154 5.30 12.90 4.08
CA ASN A 154 4.94 11.49 4.00
C ASN A 154 4.25 11.12 2.68
N ALA A 155 3.42 12.01 2.11
CA ALA A 155 2.78 11.81 0.82
C ALA A 155 3.80 11.74 -0.32
N ASN A 156 4.86 12.55 -0.25
CA ASN A 156 5.90 12.58 -1.26
C ASN A 156 7.06 11.60 -1.01
N ARG A 157 7.09 10.92 0.15
CA ARG A 157 8.20 10.06 0.59
C ARG A 157 8.67 9.05 -0.46
N THR A 158 7.76 8.33 -1.13
CA THR A 158 8.14 7.31 -2.13
C THR A 158 8.78 7.96 -3.37
N ARG A 159 8.25 9.10 -3.80
CA ARG A 159 8.77 9.86 -4.94
C ARG A 159 10.13 10.48 -4.61
N GLU A 160 10.27 11.03 -3.41
CA GLU A 160 11.53 11.59 -2.90
C GLU A 160 12.61 10.51 -2.77
N GLU A 161 12.28 9.34 -2.22
CA GLU A 161 13.23 8.23 -2.12
C GLU A 161 13.67 7.74 -3.51
N TYR A 162 12.75 7.62 -4.46
CA TYR A 162 13.09 7.26 -5.85
C TYR A 162 14.01 8.29 -6.50
N ARG A 163 13.68 9.58 -6.36
CA ARG A 163 14.49 10.68 -6.87
C ARG A 163 15.88 10.68 -6.25
N ARG A 164 15.98 10.43 -4.94
CA ARG A 164 17.24 10.30 -4.21
C ARG A 164 18.13 9.19 -4.79
N GLN A 165 17.57 8.01 -5.11
CA GLN A 165 18.32 6.92 -5.73
C GLN A 165 18.81 7.28 -7.14
N MET A 166 17.98 7.94 -7.95
CA MET A 166 18.37 8.45 -9.26
C MET A 166 19.50 9.47 -9.13
N ASP A 167 19.38 10.44 -8.22
CA ASP A 167 20.40 11.48 -8.02
C ASP A 167 21.73 10.90 -7.55
N MET A 168 21.70 9.87 -6.68
CA MET A 168 22.89 9.11 -6.29
C MET A 168 23.55 8.43 -7.48
N ALA A 169 22.78 7.76 -8.34
CA ALA A 169 23.31 7.11 -9.54
C ALA A 169 23.92 8.11 -10.53
N LEU A 170 23.24 9.25 -10.76
CA LEU A 170 23.74 10.31 -11.64
C LEU A 170 24.99 10.99 -11.08
N SER A 171 25.08 11.16 -9.76
CA SER A 171 26.27 11.67 -9.07
C SER A 171 27.46 10.73 -9.28
N GLU A 172 27.24 9.42 -9.17
CA GLU A 172 28.27 8.41 -9.38
C GLU A 172 28.76 8.38 -10.83
N CYS A 173 27.84 8.50 -11.80
CA CYS A 173 28.20 8.63 -13.22
C CYS A 173 29.11 9.84 -13.47
N LYS A 174 28.84 10.98 -12.82
CA LYS A 174 29.68 12.18 -12.92
C LYS A 174 31.05 11.96 -12.27
N ARG A 175 31.09 11.33 -11.09
CA ARG A 175 32.33 11.02 -10.36
C ARG A 175 33.26 10.13 -11.17
N LEU A 176 32.71 9.19 -11.94
CA LEU A 176 33.45 8.30 -12.82
C LEU A 176 33.84 8.94 -14.17
N GLY A 177 33.45 10.20 -14.42
CA GLY A 177 33.80 10.92 -15.65
C GLY A 177 33.06 10.42 -16.91
N LEU A 178 31.86 9.86 -16.76
CA LEU A 178 31.08 9.37 -17.90
C LEU A 178 30.60 10.52 -18.80
N SER A 179 30.39 10.23 -20.10
CA SER A 179 29.87 11.22 -21.05
C SER A 179 28.49 11.74 -20.64
N LYS A 180 28.19 12.99 -21.01
CA LYS A 180 26.88 13.61 -20.75
C LYS A 180 25.74 12.82 -21.40
N GLU A 181 25.99 12.24 -22.57
CA GLU A 181 25.04 11.39 -23.29
C GLU A 181 24.68 10.13 -22.50
N LEU A 182 25.68 9.41 -21.97
CA LEU A 182 25.44 8.22 -21.15
C LEU A 182 24.71 8.56 -19.85
N THR A 183 25.08 9.67 -19.21
CA THR A 183 24.44 10.15 -17.99
C THR A 183 22.97 10.51 -18.23
N ASN A 184 22.65 11.15 -19.36
CA ASN A 184 21.27 11.44 -19.74
C ASN A 184 20.47 10.17 -20.01
N ARG A 185 21.04 9.17 -20.71
CA ARG A 185 20.38 7.87 -20.90
C ARG A 185 20.05 7.16 -19.59
N VAL A 186 20.92 7.27 -18.58
CA VAL A 186 20.64 6.74 -17.23
C VAL A 186 19.47 7.48 -16.59
N ARG A 187 19.43 8.82 -16.67
CA ARG A 187 18.30 9.62 -16.17
C ARG A 187 16.98 9.22 -16.85
N ASP A 188 16.98 9.13 -18.18
CA ASP A 188 15.79 8.81 -18.95
C ASP A 188 15.25 7.42 -18.59
N TRP A 189 16.13 6.45 -18.36
CA TRP A 189 15.75 5.14 -17.86
C TRP A 189 15.06 5.21 -16.48
N PHE A 190 15.58 6.02 -15.55
CA PHE A 190 14.95 6.22 -14.24
C PHE A 190 13.59 6.92 -14.37
N ILE A 191 13.45 7.92 -15.24
CA ILE A 191 12.17 8.60 -15.48
C ILE A 191 11.13 7.62 -16.05
N TYR A 192 11.51 6.89 -17.11
CA TYR A 192 10.65 5.86 -17.72
C TYR A 192 10.23 4.78 -16.72
N THR A 193 11.18 4.27 -15.93
CA THR A 193 10.91 3.23 -14.93
C THR A 193 9.95 3.73 -13.84
N TRP A 194 10.06 5.01 -13.43
CA TRP A 194 9.10 5.62 -12.51
C TRP A 194 7.71 5.73 -13.12
N GLU A 195 7.60 6.09 -14.40
CA GLU A 195 6.32 6.18 -15.09
C GLU A 195 5.62 4.83 -15.18
N GLN A 196 6.36 3.76 -15.48
CA GLN A 196 5.80 2.42 -15.67
C GLN A 196 5.55 1.65 -14.37
N GLN A 197 6.47 1.70 -13.40
CA GLN A 197 6.48 0.79 -12.25
C GLN A 197 6.26 1.49 -10.91
N LYS A 198 6.51 2.81 -10.81
CA LYS A 198 6.43 3.60 -9.56
C LYS A 198 7.28 3.06 -8.39
N THR A 199 8.18 2.09 -8.65
CA THR A 199 9.06 1.45 -7.67
C THR A 199 10.29 0.89 -8.38
N LEU A 200 11.42 0.80 -7.69
CA LEU A 200 12.65 0.17 -8.20
C LEU A 200 12.72 -1.33 -7.90
N ASP A 201 12.02 -1.79 -6.87
CA ASP A 201 12.15 -3.16 -6.35
C ASP A 201 10.80 -3.73 -5.92
N GLU A 202 10.05 -4.25 -6.89
CA GLU A 202 8.77 -4.92 -6.68
C GLU A 202 8.92 -6.18 -5.83
N LYS A 203 10.04 -6.90 -5.96
CA LYS A 203 10.28 -8.16 -5.23
C LYS A 203 10.36 -7.94 -3.73
N LYS A 204 11.08 -6.89 -3.30
CA LYS A 204 11.18 -6.54 -1.88
C LYS A 204 9.84 -6.18 -1.23
N LEU A 205 8.85 -5.73 -2.02
CA LEU A 205 7.48 -5.52 -1.55
C LEU A 205 6.75 -6.86 -1.38
N ILE A 206 6.89 -7.75 -2.34
CA ILE A 206 6.22 -9.06 -2.36
C ILE A 206 6.81 -10.01 -1.30
N ASP A 207 8.12 -9.95 -1.05
CA ASP A 207 8.82 -10.81 -0.09
C ASP A 207 8.35 -10.60 1.37
N LYS A 208 7.74 -9.46 1.67
CA LYS A 208 7.15 -9.18 2.99
C LYS A 208 5.81 -9.89 3.22
N LEU A 209 5.15 -10.35 2.15
CA LEU A 209 3.87 -11.03 2.24
C LEU A 209 4.08 -12.50 2.63
N PRO A 210 3.18 -13.11 3.41
CA PRO A 210 3.15 -14.56 3.60
C PRO A 210 3.07 -15.30 2.26
N LEU A 211 3.76 -16.44 2.15
CA LEU A 211 3.86 -17.25 0.93
C LEU A 211 2.51 -17.54 0.25
N LYS A 212 1.45 -17.73 1.04
CA LYS A 212 0.09 -17.92 0.52
C LYS A 212 -0.42 -16.70 -0.26
N LEU A 213 -0.26 -15.49 0.29
CA LEU A 213 -0.67 -14.25 -0.37
C LEU A 213 0.20 -13.92 -1.58
N GLN A 214 1.49 -14.25 -1.54
CA GLN A 214 2.37 -14.12 -2.71
C GLN A 214 1.87 -15.00 -3.86
N THR A 215 1.49 -16.24 -3.56
CA THR A 215 0.97 -17.19 -4.56
C THR A 215 -0.36 -16.71 -5.12
N ASP A 216 -1.29 -16.28 -4.27
CA ASP A 216 -2.59 -15.75 -4.70
C ASP A 216 -2.42 -14.49 -5.58
N LEU A 217 -1.49 -13.60 -5.22
CA LEU A 217 -1.17 -12.40 -6.02
C LEU A 217 -0.57 -12.79 -7.38
N ALA A 218 0.45 -13.65 -7.40
CA ALA A 218 1.09 -14.11 -8.64
C ALA A 218 0.10 -14.82 -9.57
N LEU A 219 -0.80 -15.64 -9.00
CA LEU A 219 -1.89 -16.26 -9.75
C LEU A 219 -2.85 -15.19 -10.29
N SER A 220 -3.28 -14.23 -9.47
CA SER A 220 -4.23 -13.19 -9.93
C SER A 220 -3.72 -12.35 -11.10
N VAL A 221 -2.43 -11.98 -11.11
CA VAL A 221 -1.80 -11.18 -12.17
C VAL A 221 -1.56 -12.02 -13.44
N HIS A 222 -1.14 -13.27 -13.29
CA HIS A 222 -0.71 -14.09 -14.42
C HIS A 222 -1.70 -15.19 -14.84
N TYR A 223 -2.89 -15.28 -14.23
CA TYR A 223 -3.85 -16.36 -14.46
C TYR A 223 -4.16 -16.56 -15.94
N ASN A 224 -4.49 -15.48 -16.66
CA ASN A 224 -4.88 -15.54 -18.08
C ASN A 224 -3.76 -15.98 -19.00
N THR A 225 -2.50 -15.79 -18.60
CA THR A 225 -1.32 -16.24 -19.34
C THR A 225 -1.00 -17.68 -18.97
N LEU A 226 -1.02 -18.02 -17.67
CA LEU A 226 -0.77 -19.37 -17.17
C LEU A 226 -1.86 -20.36 -17.58
N SER A 227 -3.12 -19.93 -17.73
CA SER A 227 -4.25 -20.79 -18.11
C SER A 227 -4.19 -21.22 -19.59
N LYS A 228 -3.56 -20.39 -20.43
CA LYS A 228 -3.39 -20.63 -21.88
C LYS A 228 -2.19 -21.52 -22.17
N VAL A 229 -1.22 -21.59 -21.26
CA VAL A 229 -0.07 -22.49 -21.39
C VAL A 229 -0.50 -23.89 -20.95
N GLN A 230 -0.16 -24.91 -21.75
CA GLN A 230 -0.32 -26.31 -21.36
C GLN A 230 0.71 -26.65 -20.28
N LEU A 231 0.45 -26.23 -19.04
CA LEU A 231 1.43 -26.26 -17.95
C LEU A 231 1.78 -27.68 -17.48
N PHE A 232 0.86 -28.64 -17.66
CA PHE A 232 1.03 -30.00 -17.14
C PHE A 232 1.12 -31.06 -18.22
N GLN A 233 0.65 -30.85 -19.45
CA GLN A 233 0.72 -31.87 -20.49
C GLN A 233 2.14 -31.96 -21.04
N GLY A 234 2.80 -33.11 -20.85
CA GLY A 234 4.18 -33.32 -21.28
C GLY A 234 5.25 -33.05 -20.22
N ASP A 235 4.90 -32.53 -19.04
CA ASP A 235 5.88 -32.29 -17.96
C ASP A 235 6.30 -33.56 -17.24
N VAL A 236 7.50 -33.57 -16.63
CA VAL A 236 7.97 -34.74 -15.88
C VAL A 236 7.17 -34.89 -14.59
N GLY A 237 6.33 -35.92 -14.51
CA GLY A 237 5.54 -36.23 -13.33
C GLY A 237 6.39 -36.85 -12.23
N LYS A 238 6.64 -36.08 -11.17
CA LYS A 238 7.40 -36.49 -9.97
C LYS A 238 6.52 -36.97 -8.83
N GLU A 239 5.23 -36.66 -8.88
CA GLU A 239 4.30 -36.83 -7.75
C GLU A 239 3.00 -37.48 -8.22
N MET A 240 2.32 -38.21 -7.36
CA MET A 240 0.93 -38.60 -7.57
C MET A 240 0.02 -37.87 -6.58
N TYR A 241 -1.21 -37.63 -6.99
CA TYR A 241 -2.18 -36.87 -6.21
C TYR A 241 -3.43 -37.71 -5.94
N ILE A 242 -3.95 -37.61 -4.73
CA ILE A 242 -5.19 -38.24 -4.30
C ILE A 242 -6.16 -37.14 -3.88
N VAL A 243 -7.34 -37.11 -4.47
CA VAL A 243 -8.35 -36.09 -4.16
C VAL A 243 -8.97 -36.38 -2.80
N ASN A 244 -8.66 -35.55 -1.80
CA ASN A 244 -9.27 -35.63 -0.48
C ASN A 244 -10.62 -34.92 -0.44
N GLN A 245 -10.70 -33.71 -1.01
CA GLN A 245 -11.92 -32.90 -1.10
C GLN A 245 -11.91 -32.02 -2.36
N GLY A 246 -13.08 -31.73 -2.92
CA GLY A 246 -13.24 -30.91 -4.12
C GLY A 246 -13.44 -31.72 -5.41
N VAL A 247 -13.63 -31.01 -6.53
CA VAL A 247 -13.84 -31.59 -7.87
C VAL A 247 -12.80 -31.03 -8.84
N LEU A 248 -12.10 -31.94 -9.52
CA LEU A 248 -11.13 -31.61 -10.56
C LEU A 248 -11.64 -32.03 -11.94
N GLN A 249 -11.14 -31.40 -12.99
CA GLN A 249 -11.42 -31.71 -14.38
C GLN A 249 -10.13 -32.04 -15.11
N VAL A 250 -10.14 -33.13 -15.85
CA VAL A 250 -9.09 -33.47 -16.82
C VAL A 250 -9.36 -32.69 -18.09
N VAL A 251 -8.49 -31.75 -18.42
CA VAL A 251 -8.65 -30.84 -19.55
C VAL A 251 -7.58 -31.08 -20.61
N GLY A 252 -7.89 -30.76 -21.86
CA GLY A 252 -6.91 -30.67 -22.93
C GLY A 252 -7.50 -30.16 -24.24
N GLY A 253 -6.76 -30.33 -25.33
CA GLY A 253 -6.99 -29.60 -26.59
C GLY A 253 -6.15 -28.33 -26.65
N ASP A 254 -6.20 -27.61 -27.78
CA ASP A 254 -5.27 -26.52 -28.08
C ASP A 254 -5.29 -25.39 -27.03
N ASN A 255 -6.42 -25.18 -26.33
CA ASN A 255 -6.61 -24.15 -25.30
C ASN A 255 -7.14 -24.67 -23.93
N ASN A 256 -7.00 -25.96 -23.60
CA ASN A 256 -7.61 -26.55 -22.38
C ASN A 256 -9.14 -26.32 -22.27
N GLU A 257 -9.84 -26.27 -23.41
CA GLU A 257 -11.30 -26.05 -23.47
C GLU A 257 -12.07 -27.37 -23.37
N LYS A 258 -11.48 -28.49 -23.80
CA LYS A 258 -12.16 -29.79 -23.81
C LYS A 258 -11.97 -30.49 -22.46
N VAL A 259 -13.09 -30.81 -21.81
CA VAL A 259 -13.11 -31.62 -20.59
C VAL A 259 -13.23 -33.09 -20.98
N PHE A 260 -12.27 -33.90 -20.54
CA PHE A 260 -12.23 -35.35 -20.79
C PHE A 260 -12.88 -36.17 -19.68
N ALA A 261 -12.71 -35.75 -18.42
CA ALA A 261 -13.26 -36.43 -17.26
C ALA A 261 -13.33 -35.50 -16.04
N GLU A 262 -14.17 -35.85 -15.06
CA GLU A 262 -14.19 -35.19 -13.75
C GLU A 262 -13.72 -36.16 -12.66
N LEU A 263 -12.84 -35.69 -11.78
CA LEU A 263 -12.28 -36.43 -10.66
C LEU A 263 -12.89 -35.92 -9.36
N VAL A 264 -13.50 -36.83 -8.61
CA VAL A 264 -14.17 -36.56 -7.33
C VAL A 264 -13.33 -37.10 -6.16
N GLN A 265 -13.78 -36.88 -4.92
CA GLN A 265 -13.13 -37.40 -3.72
C GLN A 265 -12.82 -38.92 -3.83
N GLY A 266 -11.60 -39.30 -3.43
CA GLY A 266 -11.08 -40.66 -3.55
C GLY A 266 -10.45 -40.99 -4.91
N SER A 267 -10.61 -40.12 -5.91
CA SER A 267 -9.94 -40.29 -7.21
C SER A 267 -8.44 -40.05 -7.08
N VAL A 268 -7.68 -40.78 -7.89
CA VAL A 268 -6.21 -40.70 -7.95
C VAL A 268 -5.81 -40.26 -9.36
N PHE A 269 -4.82 -39.38 -9.47
CA PHE A 269 -4.25 -39.01 -10.76
C PHE A 269 -2.73 -38.80 -10.67
N GLY A 270 -2.05 -38.99 -11.81
CA GLY A 270 -0.60 -38.86 -11.90
C GLY A 270 0.17 -40.14 -11.51
N GLU A 271 -0.54 -41.23 -11.22
CA GLU A 271 0.01 -42.55 -10.88
C GLU A 271 0.81 -43.18 -12.03
N ILE A 272 0.43 -42.90 -13.27
CA ILE A 272 1.09 -43.45 -14.46
C ILE A 272 2.52 -42.90 -14.58
N SER A 273 2.71 -41.59 -14.36
CA SER A 273 4.04 -40.96 -14.42
C SER A 273 4.98 -41.46 -13.31
N LEU A 274 4.42 -41.88 -12.18
CA LEU A 274 5.18 -42.35 -11.02
C LEU A 274 5.59 -43.82 -11.17
N LEU A 275 4.73 -44.65 -11.78
CA LEU A 275 4.90 -46.10 -11.91
C LEU A 275 5.47 -46.58 -13.25
N ALA A 276 5.64 -45.71 -14.26
CA ALA A 276 6.15 -46.10 -15.57
C ALA A 276 7.60 -46.62 -15.52
N ILE A 277 7.78 -47.90 -15.86
CA ILE A 277 9.07 -48.64 -15.78
C ILE A 277 10.01 -48.34 -16.98
N GLY A 278 9.57 -47.56 -17.98
CA GLY A 278 10.26 -47.40 -19.27
C GLY A 278 10.76 -45.99 -19.60
N GLY A 279 10.89 -45.10 -18.62
CA GLY A 279 11.56 -43.80 -18.84
C GLY A 279 10.72 -42.70 -19.49
N ASN A 280 9.41 -42.88 -19.71
CA ASN A 280 8.54 -41.79 -20.15
C ASN A 280 7.62 -41.32 -19.01
N ASN A 281 8.22 -40.58 -18.07
CA ASN A 281 7.54 -40.04 -16.88
C ASN A 281 6.70 -38.79 -17.19
N ARG A 282 6.35 -38.53 -18.45
CA ARG A 282 5.63 -37.31 -18.81
C ARG A 282 4.16 -37.41 -18.43
N ARG A 283 3.62 -36.34 -17.87
CA ARG A 283 2.20 -36.17 -17.57
C ARG A 283 1.40 -36.23 -18.88
N THR A 284 0.32 -36.97 -18.87
CA THR A 284 -0.47 -37.28 -20.07
C THR A 284 -1.65 -36.33 -20.29
N ALA A 285 -2.03 -35.55 -19.27
CA ALA A 285 -3.15 -34.62 -19.33
C ALA A 285 -2.95 -33.46 -18.37
N SER A 286 -3.61 -32.35 -18.66
CA SER A 286 -3.69 -31.20 -17.75
C SER A 286 -4.88 -31.34 -16.81
N ILE A 287 -4.72 -30.89 -15.57
CA ILE A 287 -5.77 -30.94 -14.55
C ILE A 287 -6.12 -29.51 -14.14
N ARG A 288 -7.42 -29.24 -14.02
CA ARG A 288 -7.97 -27.95 -13.56
C ARG A 288 -8.93 -28.18 -12.40
N ALA A 289 -8.84 -27.40 -11.33
CA ALA A 289 -9.83 -27.45 -10.25
C ALA A 289 -11.05 -26.57 -10.59
N LYS A 290 -12.28 -27.03 -10.29
CA LYS A 290 -13.50 -26.20 -10.42
C LYS A 290 -13.65 -25.17 -9.28
N GLY A 291 -13.02 -25.42 -8.15
CA GLY A 291 -13.05 -24.59 -6.95
C GLY A 291 -11.91 -25.00 -6.02
N TYR A 292 -12.01 -24.70 -4.72
CA TYR A 292 -11.02 -25.17 -3.75
C TYR A 292 -11.03 -26.70 -3.65
N ALA A 293 -9.84 -27.29 -3.79
CA ALA A 293 -9.63 -28.72 -3.67
C ALA A 293 -8.45 -28.99 -2.74
N THR A 294 -8.57 -30.04 -1.94
CA THR A 294 -7.51 -30.53 -1.05
C THR A 294 -7.00 -31.86 -1.60
N LEU A 295 -5.69 -31.95 -1.79
CA LEU A 295 -5.02 -33.10 -2.38
C LEU A 295 -4.01 -33.67 -1.39
N PHE A 296 -3.92 -34.99 -1.32
CA PHE A 296 -2.75 -35.66 -0.75
C PHE A 296 -1.72 -35.88 -1.86
N VAL A 297 -0.46 -35.60 -1.55
CA VAL A 297 0.66 -35.73 -2.49
C VAL A 297 1.55 -36.87 -2.02
N LEU A 298 1.96 -37.73 -2.94
CA LEU A 298 3.02 -38.72 -2.71
C LEU A 298 4.11 -38.54 -3.77
N ALA A 299 5.32 -38.20 -3.32
CA ALA A 299 6.47 -38.02 -4.18
C ALA A 299 7.06 -39.37 -4.62
N LYS A 300 7.65 -39.40 -5.82
CA LYS A 300 8.33 -40.57 -6.37
C LYS A 300 9.54 -40.99 -5.52
N GLU A 301 10.24 -40.01 -4.96
CA GLU A 301 11.39 -40.22 -4.07
C GLU A 301 10.96 -40.98 -2.82
N ASP A 302 9.95 -40.47 -2.11
CA ASP A 302 9.38 -41.11 -0.92
C ASP A 302 8.87 -42.52 -1.21
N LEU A 303 8.16 -42.73 -2.33
CA LEU A 303 7.68 -44.06 -2.69
C LEU A 303 8.84 -45.03 -2.96
N ASN A 304 9.87 -44.59 -3.70
CA ASN A 304 11.02 -45.44 -4.00
C ASN A 304 11.79 -45.84 -2.74
N ASP A 305 11.86 -44.96 -1.74
CA ASP A 305 12.51 -45.26 -0.47
C ASP A 305 11.72 -46.28 0.35
N VAL A 306 10.39 -46.14 0.43
CA VAL A 306 9.54 -47.10 1.14
C VAL A 306 9.51 -48.46 0.45
N ILE A 307 9.47 -48.49 -0.88
CA ILE A 307 9.39 -49.73 -1.66
C ILE A 307 10.61 -50.63 -1.46
N LYS A 308 11.79 -50.08 -1.13
CA LYS A 308 13.00 -50.87 -0.80
C LYS A 308 12.75 -51.85 0.35
N TYR A 309 11.93 -51.48 1.32
CA TYR A 309 11.61 -52.30 2.49
C TYR A 309 10.51 -53.33 2.22
N TYR A 310 9.72 -53.17 1.15
CA TYR A 310 8.56 -54.03 0.83
C TYR A 310 8.65 -54.60 -0.60
N PRO A 311 9.57 -55.55 -0.86
CA PRO A 311 9.82 -56.08 -2.21
C PRO A 311 8.60 -56.79 -2.82
N GLN A 312 7.77 -57.44 -1.99
CA GLN A 312 6.52 -58.08 -2.45
C GLN A 312 5.53 -57.05 -3.00
N ALA A 313 5.41 -55.90 -2.33
CA ALA A 313 4.55 -54.80 -2.78
C ALA A 313 5.07 -54.18 -4.09
N GLN A 314 6.38 -54.12 -4.28
CA GLN A 314 6.99 -53.64 -5.53
C GLN A 314 6.55 -54.46 -6.74
N VAL A 315 6.54 -55.79 -6.61
CA VAL A 315 6.14 -56.70 -7.71
C VAL A 315 4.67 -56.50 -8.05
N LEU A 316 3.81 -56.37 -7.04
CA LEU A 316 2.38 -56.10 -7.23
C LEU A 316 2.14 -54.75 -7.91
N LEU A 317 2.82 -53.70 -7.46
CA LEU A 317 2.74 -52.36 -8.06
C LEU A 317 3.21 -52.35 -9.51
N LYS A 318 4.34 -53.01 -9.82
CA LYS A 318 4.84 -53.16 -11.20
C LYS A 318 3.86 -53.90 -12.10
N ARG A 319 3.24 -54.98 -11.60
CA ARG A 319 2.23 -55.75 -12.34
C ARG A 319 0.98 -54.91 -12.61
N LYS A 320 0.49 -54.16 -11.61
CA LYS A 320 -0.67 -53.28 -11.74
C LYS A 320 -0.38 -52.12 -12.71
N ALA A 321 0.80 -51.51 -12.62
CA ALA A 321 1.25 -50.47 -13.54
C ALA A 321 1.29 -50.96 -15.00
N ALA A 322 1.83 -52.16 -15.23
CA ALA A 322 1.87 -52.78 -16.55
C ALA A 322 0.46 -53.05 -17.12
N GLN A 323 -0.50 -53.43 -16.28
CA GLN A 323 -1.91 -53.59 -16.68
C GLN A 323 -2.55 -52.24 -17.04
N MET A 324 -2.33 -51.19 -16.25
CA MET A 324 -2.86 -49.85 -16.51
C MET A 324 -2.30 -49.26 -17.82
N LEU A 325 -1.01 -49.48 -18.12
CA LEU A 325 -0.39 -49.09 -19.40
C LEU A 325 -0.98 -49.82 -20.61
N LYS A 326 -1.35 -51.10 -20.46
CA LYS A 326 -2.01 -51.87 -21.54
C LYS A 326 -3.43 -51.38 -21.79
N ASN A 327 -4.17 -51.09 -20.72
CA ASN A 327 -5.52 -50.56 -20.82
C ASN A 327 -5.51 -49.15 -21.46
N ASP A 328 -4.56 -48.29 -21.10
CA ASP A 328 -4.44 -46.95 -21.70
C ASP A 328 -4.06 -47.01 -23.19
N LYS A 329 -3.25 -48.00 -23.61
CA LYS A 329 -3.01 -48.26 -25.04
C LYS A 329 -4.29 -48.68 -25.75
N ASN A 330 -5.05 -49.63 -25.21
CA ASN A 330 -6.33 -50.06 -25.77
C ASN A 330 -7.35 -48.93 -25.84
N THR A 331 -7.46 -48.08 -24.82
CA THR A 331 -8.35 -46.91 -24.83
C THR A 331 -7.93 -45.89 -25.90
N LYS A 332 -6.62 -45.72 -26.15
CA LYS A 332 -6.10 -44.90 -27.25
C LYS A 332 -6.34 -45.54 -28.62
N THR A 333 -6.30 -46.87 -28.75
CA THR A 333 -6.66 -47.57 -30.00
C THR A 333 -8.15 -47.44 -30.27
N VAL A 334 -9.02 -47.64 -29.27
CA VAL A 334 -10.48 -47.51 -29.38
C VAL A 334 -10.90 -46.06 -29.67
N ALA A 335 -10.23 -45.06 -29.06
CA ALA A 335 -10.47 -43.65 -29.36
C ALA A 335 -9.92 -43.19 -30.72
N LYS A 336 -8.94 -43.93 -31.28
CA LYS A 336 -8.42 -43.72 -32.64
C LYS A 336 -9.33 -44.39 -33.67
N GLU A 337 -9.79 -45.62 -33.42
CA GLU A 337 -10.80 -46.31 -34.23
C GLU A 337 -12.14 -45.56 -34.26
N SER A 338 -12.58 -44.97 -33.15
CA SER A 338 -13.79 -44.14 -33.13
C SER A 338 -13.63 -42.83 -33.91
N ARG A 339 -12.40 -42.30 -34.00
CA ARG A 339 -12.07 -41.13 -34.84
C ARG A 339 -12.03 -41.51 -36.33
N ASP A 340 -11.43 -42.64 -36.67
CA ASP A 340 -11.34 -43.13 -38.06
C ASP A 340 -12.73 -43.56 -38.60
N LEU A 341 -13.60 -44.12 -37.75
CA LEU A 341 -15.01 -44.39 -38.07
C LEU A 341 -15.85 -43.12 -38.27
N GLN A 342 -15.55 -42.04 -37.53
CA GLN A 342 -16.18 -40.73 -37.72
C GLN A 342 -15.68 -40.00 -38.98
N GLU A 343 -14.43 -40.25 -39.41
CA GLU A 343 -13.89 -39.72 -40.67
C GLU A 343 -14.42 -40.46 -41.90
N THR A 344 -14.76 -41.76 -41.79
CA THR A 344 -15.30 -42.55 -42.91
C THR A 344 -16.76 -42.22 -43.25
N CYS A 345 -17.49 -41.52 -42.36
CA CYS A 345 -18.91 -41.17 -42.56
C CYS A 345 -19.16 -39.71 -43.00
N ARG A 346 -18.22 -39.08 -43.71
CA ARG A 346 -18.44 -37.77 -44.37
C ARG A 346 -18.20 -37.89 -45.87
N ILE A 347 -19.22 -38.36 -46.61
CA ILE A 347 -19.29 -38.18 -48.06
C ILE A 347 -19.91 -36.81 -48.39
N SER A 348 -19.08 -36.01 -49.06
CA SER A 348 -19.33 -34.91 -50.00
C SER A 348 -20.13 -33.67 -49.59
N GLY A 349 -19.43 -32.52 -49.66
CA GLY A 349 -20.00 -31.18 -49.72
C GLY A 349 -18.95 -30.12 -50.10
N LEU A 350 -18.69 -29.99 -51.40
CA LEU A 350 -18.34 -28.78 -52.20
C LEU A 350 -17.51 -27.62 -51.58
N GLY A 351 -16.39 -27.26 -52.26
CA GLY A 351 -16.07 -25.86 -52.62
C GLY A 351 -15.02 -25.05 -51.81
N THR A 352 -13.76 -25.12 -52.27
CA THR A 352 -12.59 -24.18 -52.26
C THR A 352 -12.75 -22.65 -52.01
N PRO A 353 -11.68 -21.80 -51.94
CA PRO A 353 -10.26 -21.97 -51.51
C PRO A 353 -9.60 -20.75 -50.76
N ARG A 354 -8.37 -20.98 -50.23
CA ARG A 354 -7.17 -20.10 -50.07
C ARG A 354 -7.28 -18.59 -49.79
N MET A 355 -6.51 -18.11 -48.78
CA MET A 355 -5.58 -16.96 -48.87
C MET A 355 -4.47 -17.00 -47.79
N LEU A 356 -3.21 -16.92 -48.27
CA LEU A 356 -1.91 -16.51 -47.68
C LEU A 356 -1.61 -16.76 -46.19
N ARG A 357 -0.58 -17.54 -45.80
CA ARG A 357 0.88 -17.38 -46.04
C ARG A 357 1.41 -15.96 -45.79
N VAL A 358 1.46 -15.52 -44.53
CA VAL A 358 2.45 -14.54 -44.03
C VAL A 358 2.66 -14.74 -42.52
N VAL A 359 3.51 -15.67 -42.09
CA VAL A 359 4.39 -15.53 -40.89
C VAL A 359 5.50 -16.58 -41.02
N ALA A 360 6.35 -16.42 -42.03
CA ALA A 360 7.60 -17.18 -42.14
C ALA A 360 8.70 -16.26 -42.66
N GLU A 361 8.84 -15.09 -42.05
CA GLU A 361 10.00 -14.21 -42.23
C GLU A 361 10.06 -13.20 -41.07
N ARG A 362 10.56 -13.64 -39.92
CA ARG A 362 11.01 -12.73 -38.85
C ARG A 362 12.18 -13.35 -38.07
N LYS A 363 13.28 -13.59 -38.78
CA LYS A 363 14.61 -13.75 -38.19
C LYS A 363 15.62 -12.96 -39.02
N ARG A 364 15.74 -11.68 -38.65
CA ARG A 364 16.89 -10.77 -38.76
C ARG A 364 16.34 -9.35 -38.94
N HIS A 365 16.25 -8.62 -37.84
CA HIS A 365 16.45 -7.17 -37.72
C HIS A 365 16.21 -6.81 -36.23
N LEU A 366 17.29 -6.44 -35.52
CA LEU A 366 17.17 -5.70 -34.26
C LEU A 366 16.58 -4.32 -34.59
N PRO A 367 15.56 -3.82 -33.88
CA PRO A 367 15.07 -2.48 -34.11
C PRO A 367 16.02 -1.46 -33.48
N SER A 368 16.48 -0.51 -34.30
CA SER A 368 16.97 0.79 -33.86
C SER A 368 15.77 1.60 -33.35
N TYR A 369 15.84 2.14 -32.13
CA TYR A 369 14.75 2.92 -31.55
C TYR A 369 14.77 4.37 -32.05
N PRO A 370 13.65 4.91 -32.57
CA PRO A 370 13.57 6.31 -33.01
C PRO A 370 13.07 7.19 -31.85
N TRP A 371 13.90 8.12 -31.37
CA TRP A 371 13.48 9.16 -30.40
C TRP A 371 13.35 10.56 -31.01
N SER A 372 13.43 10.70 -32.34
CA SER A 372 13.08 11.96 -33.00
C SER A 372 11.63 11.90 -33.48
N THR A 373 10.81 12.84 -33.01
CA THR A 373 9.38 13.10 -33.34
C THR A 373 8.38 12.51 -32.33
N ILE A 374 8.26 13.18 -31.18
CA ILE A 374 6.95 13.34 -30.53
C ILE A 374 6.59 14.81 -30.74
N ASN A 375 5.50 15.04 -31.47
CA ASN A 375 4.88 16.34 -31.63
C ASN A 375 4.19 16.72 -30.32
N ASP A 376 4.40 17.95 -29.89
CA ASP A 376 3.67 18.61 -28.82
C ASP A 376 2.23 18.87 -29.26
N GLU A 377 1.30 17.94 -29.00
CA GLU A 377 -0.14 18.20 -29.09
C GLU A 377 -0.94 17.06 -28.44
N GLU A 378 -0.95 17.01 -27.11
CA GLU A 378 -2.04 16.53 -26.24
C GLU A 378 -1.56 16.53 -24.78
N LEU A 379 -1.55 17.72 -24.16
CA LEU A 379 -1.56 17.83 -22.70
C LEU A 379 -2.25 19.15 -22.30
N SER A 380 -3.57 19.19 -22.48
CA SER A 380 -4.44 20.14 -21.79
C SER A 380 -5.22 19.42 -20.71
N ASP A 381 -5.22 20.03 -19.52
CA ASP A 381 -6.00 19.74 -18.31
C ASP A 381 -5.38 18.67 -17.38
N ASP A 382 -4.61 19.07 -16.36
CA ASP A 382 -5.11 19.76 -15.16
C ASP A 382 -4.02 20.12 -14.14
N SER A 383 -3.96 21.41 -13.82
CA SER A 383 -3.70 22.05 -12.52
C SER A 383 -2.30 22.04 -11.84
N ALA A 384 -1.76 23.27 -11.76
CA ALA A 384 -0.96 23.87 -10.68
C ALA A 384 0.54 23.51 -10.57
N PHE A 385 1.33 24.15 -11.43
CA PHE A 385 2.72 24.51 -11.18
C PHE A 385 2.79 26.03 -10.92
N GLU A 386 2.70 26.45 -9.66
CA GLU A 386 3.18 27.77 -9.24
C GLU A 386 4.66 27.62 -8.87
N GLY A 387 5.54 28.03 -9.78
CA GLY A 387 6.92 28.37 -9.46
C GLY A 387 7.00 29.87 -9.18
N CYS A 388 7.42 30.24 -7.97
CA CYS A 388 7.93 31.59 -7.72
C CYS A 388 9.25 31.75 -8.47
N SER A 389 9.25 32.63 -9.46
CA SER A 389 10.44 33.23 -10.05
C SER A 389 11.09 34.18 -9.04
N GLU A 390 12.39 34.01 -8.83
CA GLU A 390 13.25 35.02 -8.21
C GLU A 390 13.42 36.17 -9.23
N GLU A 391 12.92 37.35 -8.88
CA GLU A 391 13.32 38.62 -9.50
C GLU A 391 14.53 39.16 -8.73
N GLU A 392 15.66 39.27 -9.41
CA GLU A 392 16.76 40.14 -9.01
C GLU A 392 16.35 41.59 -9.32
N ASP A 393 16.28 42.44 -8.30
CA ASP A 393 16.52 43.88 -8.46
C ASP A 393 17.18 44.43 -7.19
N ALA A 394 18.20 45.24 -7.44
CA ALA A 394 19.05 45.90 -6.47
C ALA A 394 18.37 47.15 -5.87
N ASP A 395 18.57 47.41 -4.56
CA ASP A 395 19.29 48.59 -4.05
C ASP A 395 19.03 48.84 -2.54
N GLU A 396 20.15 49.07 -1.86
CA GLU A 396 20.44 49.99 -0.75
C GLU A 396 19.64 50.01 0.59
N ASP A 397 20.37 49.60 1.64
CA ASP A 397 20.73 50.40 2.82
C ASP A 397 20.15 50.09 4.23
N ILE A 398 21.09 50.18 5.18
CA ILE A 398 21.01 50.46 6.64
C ILE A 398 20.96 49.27 7.62
N GLU A 399 22.17 48.93 8.09
CA GLU A 399 22.63 48.95 9.50
C GLU A 399 21.92 48.04 10.55
N ILE A 400 22.68 47.13 11.17
CA ILE A 400 23.03 47.17 12.62
C ILE A 400 23.82 45.90 13.02
N ASN A 401 25.05 46.19 13.46
CA ASN A 401 25.95 45.51 14.39
C ASN A 401 25.48 44.31 15.26
N ALA A 402 26.46 43.42 15.45
CA ALA A 402 26.97 42.86 16.71
C ALA A 402 26.74 41.36 17.00
N GLU A 403 27.85 40.75 17.45
CA GLU A 403 28.00 39.44 18.11
C GLU A 403 27.76 38.22 17.19
N THR A 404 28.79 37.51 16.71
CA THR A 404 29.62 36.64 17.54
C THR A 404 30.76 36.08 16.67
N SER A 405 31.92 36.75 16.67
CA SER A 405 33.18 36.18 16.15
C SER A 405 34.21 36.16 17.27
N MET A 406 34.11 35.14 18.11
CA MET A 406 35.20 34.73 19.00
C MET A 406 34.95 33.29 19.46
N ARG A 407 35.32 32.32 18.60
CA ARG A 407 35.78 30.96 18.95
C ARG A 407 35.89 30.10 17.69
N ARG A 408 37.09 30.05 17.13
CA ARG A 408 37.72 28.84 16.57
C ARG A 408 38.98 29.23 15.82
N THR A 409 40.11 29.16 16.51
CA THR A 409 41.41 28.70 15.98
C THR A 409 42.35 28.61 17.17
N GLU A 410 42.28 27.48 17.88
CA GLU A 410 43.32 27.02 18.81
C GLU A 410 42.95 25.60 19.25
N PHE A 411 43.35 24.62 18.45
CA PHE A 411 43.74 23.29 18.92
C PHE A 411 44.47 22.57 17.79
N ASP A 412 45.51 21.82 18.17
CA ASP A 412 46.43 20.99 17.36
C ASP A 412 47.72 21.70 16.89
N ASP A 413 48.71 21.76 17.78
CA ASP A 413 50.01 21.10 17.56
C ASP A 413 50.95 21.33 18.77
N GLU A 414 51.01 20.34 19.67
CA GLU A 414 52.00 20.24 20.73
C GLU A 414 52.53 18.80 20.79
N ASN A 415 53.60 18.51 20.04
CA ASN A 415 54.62 17.50 20.36
C ASN A 415 55.73 17.51 19.30
N ASP A 416 56.91 18.06 19.62
CA ASP A 416 58.14 17.28 19.70
C ASP A 416 59.40 18.17 19.73
N ASN A 417 60.25 17.84 20.71
CA ASN A 417 61.70 18.03 20.77
C ASN A 417 62.30 19.42 21.09
N GLU A 418 62.48 19.67 22.39
CA GLU A 418 63.67 20.37 22.91
C GLU A 418 64.60 19.41 23.66
N HIS A 419 65.72 19.05 23.02
CA HIS A 419 66.91 18.56 23.70
C HIS A 419 68.17 19.05 22.97
N LYS A 420 68.72 20.18 23.44
CA LYS A 420 70.15 20.60 23.47
C LYS A 420 70.22 22.10 23.79
N SER A 421 70.61 22.46 25.01
CA SER A 421 71.98 22.84 25.36
C SER A 421 72.48 24.08 24.61
N SER A 422 72.56 25.23 25.29
CA SER A 422 73.81 26.02 25.48
C SER A 422 73.49 27.42 26.03
N GLY A 423 74.24 27.86 27.04
CA GLY A 423 74.42 29.28 27.39
C GLY A 423 73.92 29.67 28.76
#